data_AF-A0A392QSE5-F1
#
_entry.id   AF-A0A392QSE5-F1
#
_cell.length_a   1.000
_cell.length_b   1.000
_cell.length_c   1.000
_cell.angle_alpha   90.00
_cell.angle_beta   90.00
_cell.angle_gamma   90.00
#
_symmetry.space_group_name_H-M   'P 1'
#
loop_
_entity.id
_entity.type
_entity.pdbx_description
1 polymer ?
#
loop_
_entity_poly.entity_id
_entity_poly.type
_entity_poly.pdbx_seq_one_letter_code
_entity_poly.pdbx_strand_id
1 'polypeptide(L)'
;MDLVCIPPSGIDVIFGMNWLIFNRVHINCCAKMVVFPKPEEEPQLMNTKQVKESVKESAELFAVFVSLNLENEVKMEELPVVCEFPDVFPGDVSDVPPEREVEFTIDLVPSTGPISMAPYRMSASELKELK
;
A
#
# COMPACT_ATOMS: atom_id res chain seq x y z
N MET A 1 -5.06 27.97 -3.65
CA MET A 1 -4.94 26.53 -3.89
C MET A 1 -6.34 26.00 -3.77
N ASP A 2 -6.99 25.82 -4.91
CA ASP A 2 -8.38 25.38 -4.95
C ASP A 2 -8.39 23.86 -4.78
N LEU A 3 -8.84 23.40 -3.62
CA LEU A 3 -9.05 21.99 -3.34
C LEU A 3 -10.47 21.63 -3.79
N VAL A 4 -10.57 20.70 -4.73
CA VAL A 4 -11.86 20.17 -5.19
C VAL A 4 -12.26 19.03 -4.26
N CYS A 5 -13.38 19.19 -3.56
CA CYS A 5 -14.01 18.10 -2.82
C CYS A 5 -14.70 17.15 -3.80
N ILE A 6 -14.11 15.99 -4.04
CA ILE A 6 -14.73 14.92 -4.82
C ILE A 6 -15.59 14.08 -3.85
N PRO A 7 -16.87 13.81 -4.16
CA PRO A 7 -17.69 12.91 -3.35
C PRO A 7 -17.02 11.53 -3.25
N PRO A 8 -16.85 10.94 -2.05
CA PRO A 8 -16.03 9.74 -1.85
C PRO A 8 -16.71 8.44 -2.32
N SER A 9 -17.83 8.51 -3.05
CA SER A 9 -18.48 7.31 -3.58
C SER A 9 -17.68 6.73 -4.74
N GLY A 10 -17.02 5.60 -4.52
CA GLY A 10 -16.34 4.81 -5.56
C GLY A 10 -14.89 5.22 -5.86
N ILE A 11 -14.18 5.82 -4.89
CA ILE A 11 -12.77 6.19 -5.06
C ILE A 11 -11.92 5.48 -4.00
N ASP A 12 -10.95 4.70 -4.46
CA ASP A 12 -9.92 4.11 -3.61
C ASP A 12 -8.81 5.14 -3.35
N VAL A 13 -8.47 5.35 -2.07
CA VAL A 13 -7.43 6.32 -1.67
C VAL A 13 -6.22 5.56 -1.12
N ILE A 14 -5.08 5.71 -1.81
CA ILE A 14 -3.80 5.14 -1.37
C ILE A 14 -3.03 6.19 -0.57
N PHE A 15 -2.79 5.91 0.71
CA PHE A 15 -1.96 6.76 1.55
C PHE A 15 -0.50 6.35 1.49
N GLY A 16 0.39 7.30 1.18
CA GLY A 16 1.83 7.07 1.21
C GLY A 16 2.37 6.85 2.63
N MET A 17 3.45 6.09 2.78
CA MET A 17 4.07 5.79 4.09
C MET A 17 4.45 7.05 4.87
N ASN A 18 4.95 8.08 4.19
CA ASN A 18 5.30 9.36 4.82
C ASN A 18 4.08 10.04 5.47
N TRP A 19 2.91 9.93 4.82
CA TRP A 19 1.65 10.48 5.35
C TRP A 19 1.17 9.70 6.58
N LEU A 20 1.30 8.36 6.57
CA LEU A 20 0.95 7.51 7.71
C LEU A 20 1.82 7.84 8.93
N ILE A 21 3.12 8.04 8.73
CA ILE A 21 4.06 8.44 9.80
C ILE A 21 3.69 9.82 10.34
N PHE A 22 3.44 10.80 9.47
CA PHE A 22 3.09 12.17 9.86
C PHE A 22 1.84 12.21 10.74
N ASN A 23 0.82 11.40 10.42
CA ASN A 23 -0.43 11.31 11.16
C ASN A 23 -0.40 10.28 12.29
N ARG A 24 0.79 9.72 12.61
CA ARG A 24 1.00 8.73 13.67
C ARG A 24 0.05 7.52 13.56
N VAL A 25 -0.25 7.10 12.34
CA VAL A 25 -1.17 5.99 12.08
C VAL A 25 -0.52 4.68 12.51
N HIS A 26 -1.22 3.89 13.32
CA HIS A 26 -0.75 2.59 13.80
C HIS A 26 -1.39 1.45 13.00
N ILE A 27 -0.57 0.63 12.34
CA ILE A 27 -1.03 -0.55 11.61
C ILE A 27 -0.78 -1.79 12.47
N ASN A 28 -1.85 -2.49 12.84
CA ASN A 28 -1.80 -3.79 13.50
C ASN A 28 -2.05 -4.89 12.46
N CYS A 29 -0.97 -5.47 11.93
CA CYS A 29 -1.04 -6.51 10.90
C CYS A 29 -1.72 -7.79 11.41
N CYS A 30 -1.49 -8.18 12.66
CA CYS A 30 -2.07 -9.40 13.24
C CYS A 30 -3.60 -9.32 13.34
N ALA A 31 -4.11 -8.16 13.75
CA ALA A 31 -5.54 -7.90 13.85
C ALA A 31 -6.15 -7.36 12.54
N LYS A 32 -5.33 -7.13 11.50
CA LYS A 32 -5.71 -6.45 10.25
C LYS A 32 -6.44 -5.11 10.49
N MET A 33 -5.95 -4.33 11.45
CA MET A 33 -6.57 -3.04 11.82
C MET A 33 -5.62 -1.87 11.60
N VAL A 34 -6.19 -0.72 11.24
CA VAL A 34 -5.50 0.56 11.15
C VAL A 34 -6.11 1.51 12.17
N VAL A 35 -5.29 2.01 13.10
CA VAL A 35 -5.70 2.88 14.19
C VAL A 35 -5.17 4.28 13.93
N PHE A 36 -6.09 5.23 13.79
CA PHE A 36 -5.79 6.65 13.72
C PHE A 36 -5.88 7.22 15.14
N PRO A 37 -4.78 7.68 15.74
CA PRO A 37 -4.83 8.28 17.07
C PRO A 37 -5.68 9.54 17.04
N LYS A 38 -6.50 9.73 18.08
CA LYS A 38 -7.25 10.98 18.26
C LYS A 38 -6.26 12.13 18.45
N PRO A 39 -6.54 13.34 17.95
CA PRO A 39 -5.67 14.51 18.12
C PRO A 39 -5.61 15.05 19.56
N GLU A 40 -6.05 14.29 20.55
CA GLU A 40 -5.92 14.64 21.97
C GLU A 40 -5.03 13.62 22.66
N GLU A 41 -3.73 13.93 22.65
CA GLU A 41 -2.81 13.93 23.80
C GLU A 41 -1.36 13.90 23.29
N GLU A 42 -0.81 15.07 22.96
CA GLU A 42 0.63 15.25 23.11
C GLU A 42 0.90 15.69 24.56
N PRO A 43 1.85 15.06 25.27
CA PRO A 43 2.30 15.56 26.55
C PRO A 43 3.25 16.73 26.29
N GLN A 44 2.74 17.94 26.05
CA GLN A 44 3.57 19.13 26.16
C GLN A 44 2.79 20.40 26.47
N LEU A 45 3.22 20.97 27.59
CA LEU A 45 2.87 22.24 28.20
C LEU A 45 3.17 23.38 27.23
N MET A 46 2.20 23.87 26.46
CA MET A 46 2.25 25.19 25.83
C MET A 46 0.84 25.78 25.60
N ASN A 47 0.81 27.11 25.66
CA ASN A 47 -0.29 27.97 26.07
C ASN A 47 -1.51 27.98 25.12
N THR A 48 -2.68 28.10 25.74
CA THR A 48 -3.99 28.25 25.12
C THR A 48 -4.07 29.57 24.34
N LYS A 49 -4.35 29.48 23.04
CA LYS A 49 -5.24 30.35 22.22
C LYS A 49 -4.83 30.25 20.75
N GLN A 50 -5.79 29.86 19.90
CA GLN A 50 -5.71 29.69 18.44
C GLN A 50 -5.09 28.32 18.10
N VAL A 51 -5.82 27.29 17.68
CA VAL A 51 -6.67 27.22 16.48
C VAL A 51 -7.78 26.18 16.75
N LYS A 52 -8.99 26.64 17.08
CA LYS A 52 -10.19 25.81 17.09
C LYS A 52 -11.05 26.34 15.96
N GLU A 53 -11.15 25.62 14.84
CA GLU A 53 -12.38 25.56 14.02
C GLU A 53 -12.26 24.71 12.73
N SER A 54 -11.08 24.33 12.24
CA SER A 54 -10.98 23.65 10.93
C SER A 54 -10.68 22.14 10.94
N VAL A 55 -10.44 21.51 12.10
CA VAL A 55 -9.97 20.10 12.15
C VAL A 55 -11.08 19.10 12.51
N LYS A 56 -12.15 19.57 13.16
CA LYS A 56 -13.19 18.70 13.74
C LYS A 56 -14.02 17.97 12.67
N GLU A 57 -14.34 18.69 11.60
CA GLU A 57 -15.16 18.18 10.49
C GLU A 57 -14.40 17.12 9.66
N SER A 58 -13.10 17.32 9.44
CA SER A 58 -12.26 16.35 8.73
C SER A 58 -12.12 15.03 9.51
N ALA A 59 -11.86 15.11 10.82
CA ALA A 59 -11.67 13.93 11.66
C ALA A 59 -12.96 13.11 11.81
N GLU A 60 -14.12 13.78 11.87
CA GLU A 60 -15.43 13.14 11.87
C GLU A 60 -15.73 12.47 10.51
N LEU A 61 -15.38 13.11 9.39
CA LEU A 61 -15.50 12.51 8.05
C LEU A 61 -14.60 11.27 7.89
N PHE A 62 -13.37 11.32 8.39
CA PHE A 62 -12.43 10.19 8.39
C PHE A 62 -12.95 9.02 9.25
N ALA A 63 -13.50 9.30 10.43
CA ALA A 63 -14.05 8.27 11.30
C ALA A 63 -15.25 7.55 10.65
N VAL A 64 -16.15 8.29 10.00
CA VAL A 64 -17.29 7.71 9.27
C VAL A 64 -16.82 6.88 8.08
N PHE A 65 -15.83 7.37 7.32
CA PHE A 65 -15.28 6.64 6.17
C PHE A 65 -14.62 5.30 6.58
N VAL A 66 -13.88 5.27 7.69
CA VAL A 66 -13.27 4.02 8.19
C VAL A 66 -14.33 3.03 8.67
N SER A 67 -15.39 3.50 9.36
CA SER A 67 -16.47 2.62 9.81
C SER A 67 -17.27 2.00 8.67
N LEU A 68 -17.50 2.73 7.57
CA LEU A 68 -18.22 2.22 6.40
C LEU A 68 -17.42 1.14 5.62
N ASN A 69 -16.09 1.20 5.66
CA ASN A 69 -15.22 0.25 4.96
C ASN A 69 -14.87 -1.00 5.79
N LEU A 70 -15.08 -0.98 7.11
CA LEU A 70 -14.73 -2.10 7.99
C LEU A 70 -15.79 -3.23 7.96
N GLU A 71 -17.02 -2.93 7.52
CA GLU A 71 -18.13 -3.90 7.53
C GLU A 71 -18.13 -4.86 6.34
N ASN A 72 -17.40 -4.55 5.27
CA ASN A 72 -17.37 -5.38 4.07
C ASN A 72 -15.98 -5.98 3.86
N GLU A 73 -15.87 -7.30 4.04
CA GLU A 73 -14.74 -8.09 3.54
C GLU A 73 -14.89 -8.19 2.01
N VAL A 74 -14.63 -7.08 1.30
CA VAL A 74 -14.78 -6.98 -0.15
C VAL A 74 -13.76 -7.89 -0.81
N LYS A 75 -14.26 -8.83 -1.62
CA LYS A 75 -13.39 -9.71 -2.41
C LYS A 75 -12.66 -8.87 -3.44
N MET A 76 -11.41 -9.21 -3.76
CA MET A 76 -10.59 -8.43 -4.68
C MET A 76 -11.26 -8.30 -6.07
N GLU A 77 -12.02 -9.32 -6.46
CA GLU A 77 -12.79 -9.38 -7.71
C GLU A 77 -14.02 -8.45 -7.72
N GLU A 78 -14.38 -7.83 -6.60
CA GLU A 78 -15.49 -6.88 -6.47
C GLU A 78 -15.04 -5.42 -6.52
N LEU A 79 -13.73 -5.17 -6.51
CA LEU A 79 -13.16 -3.83 -6.63
C LEU A 79 -13.34 -3.31 -8.07
N PRO A 80 -13.98 -2.14 -8.28
CA PRO A 80 -14.23 -1.61 -9.62
C PRO A 80 -12.97 -1.51 -10.48
N VAL A 81 -11.84 -1.09 -9.89
CA VAL A 81 -10.55 -1.00 -10.58
C VAL A 81 -10.03 -2.37 -11.05
N VAL A 82 -10.26 -3.45 -10.29
CA VAL A 82 -9.82 -4.81 -10.69
C VAL A 82 -10.67 -5.31 -11.85
N CYS A 83 -11.98 -5.03 -11.82
CA CYS A 83 -12.91 -5.37 -12.90
C CYS A 83 -12.60 -4.63 -14.22
N GLU A 84 -12.04 -3.42 -14.14
CA GLU A 84 -11.65 -2.63 -15.31
C GLU A 84 -10.38 -3.16 -16.01
N PHE A 85 -9.53 -3.90 -15.29
CA PHE A 85 -8.24 -4.41 -15.79
C PHE A 85 -8.04 -5.91 -15.53
N PRO A 86 -8.90 -6.79 -16.09
CA PRO A 86 -8.85 -8.23 -15.82
C PRO A 86 -7.59 -8.92 -16.37
N ASP A 87 -6.92 -8.31 -17.34
CA ASP A 87 -5.65 -8.73 -17.94
C ASP A 87 -4.43 -8.41 -17.07
N VAL A 88 -4.53 -7.37 -16.22
CA VAL A 88 -3.47 -6.97 -15.28
C VAL A 88 -3.56 -7.77 -13.98
N PHE A 89 -4.76 -8.22 -13.60
CA PHE A 89 -5.01 -9.00 -12.38
C PHE A 89 -5.60 -10.38 -12.67
N PRO A 90 -4.91 -11.25 -13.44
CA PRO A 90 -5.37 -12.62 -13.65
C PRO A 90 -5.30 -13.41 -12.34
N GLY A 91 -6.19 -14.40 -12.18
CA GLY A 91 -6.20 -15.27 -10.99
C GLY A 91 -4.91 -16.06 -10.77
N ASP A 92 -4.16 -16.32 -11.86
CA ASP A 92 -2.83 -16.91 -11.85
C ASP A 92 -1.90 -16.07 -12.75
N VAL A 93 -0.65 -15.88 -12.33
CA VAL A 93 0.36 -15.15 -13.10
C VAL A 93 0.92 -16.06 -14.19
N SER A 94 1.04 -15.58 -15.43
CA SER A 94 1.78 -16.28 -16.47
C SER A 94 3.26 -16.38 -16.08
N ASP A 95 3.83 -17.59 -16.08
CA ASP A 95 5.25 -17.84 -15.79
C ASP A 95 6.20 -17.10 -16.76
N VAL A 96 5.70 -16.78 -17.95
CA VAL A 96 6.45 -16.06 -18.97
C VAL A 96 6.08 -14.59 -18.92
N PRO A 97 7.05 -13.67 -18.80
CA PRO A 97 6.78 -12.25 -18.89
C PRO A 97 6.13 -11.93 -20.25
N PRO A 98 5.22 -10.96 -20.31
CA PRO A 98 4.61 -10.54 -21.57
C PRO A 98 5.69 -10.18 -22.60
N GLU A 99 5.38 -10.39 -23.88
CA GLU A 99 6.24 -9.94 -24.97
C GLU A 99 6.42 -8.42 -24.85
N ARG A 100 7.68 -7.97 -24.83
CA ARG A 100 8.02 -6.56 -24.63
C ARG A 100 8.48 -5.99 -25.95
N GLU A 101 7.99 -4.80 -26.28
CA GLU A 101 8.39 -4.08 -27.50
C GLU A 101 9.87 -3.67 -27.50
N VAL A 102 10.50 -3.67 -26.32
CA VAL A 102 11.90 -3.28 -26.12
C VAL A 102 12.72 -4.44 -25.58
N GLU A 103 13.86 -4.69 -26.23
CA GLU A 103 14.86 -5.65 -25.78
C GLU A 103 15.66 -5.05 -24.61
N PHE A 104 15.73 -5.76 -23.48
CA PHE A 104 16.55 -5.35 -22.35
C PHE A 104 17.99 -5.83 -22.54
N THR A 105 18.92 -4.88 -22.59
CA THR A 105 20.36 -5.16 -22.59
C THR A 105 20.91 -4.99 -21.18
N ILE A 106 21.83 -5.87 -20.77
CA ILE A 106 22.57 -5.73 -19.52
C ILE A 106 23.93 -5.13 -19.84
N ASP A 107 24.09 -3.84 -19.57
CA ASP A 107 25.36 -3.16 -19.76
C ASP A 107 26.34 -3.55 -18.64
N LEU A 108 27.49 -4.11 -19.05
CA LEU A 108 28.56 -4.46 -18.13
C LEU A 108 29.61 -3.34 -18.10
N VAL A 109 30.16 -3.08 -16.90
CA VAL A 109 31.33 -2.22 -16.78
C VAL A 109 32.48 -2.86 -17.57
N PRO A 110 33.26 -2.09 -18.36
CA PRO A 110 34.42 -2.62 -19.07
C PRO A 110 35.33 -3.42 -18.12
N SER A 111 35.82 -4.57 -18.59
CA SER A 111 36.58 -5.57 -17.81
C SER A 111 35.78 -6.48 -16.87
N THR A 112 34.45 -6.44 -16.88
CA THR A 112 33.64 -7.46 -16.19
C THR A 112 33.74 -8.81 -16.91
N GLY A 113 34.24 -9.84 -16.22
CA GLY A 113 34.27 -11.22 -16.71
C GLY A 113 33.07 -12.05 -16.22
N PRO A 114 32.82 -13.23 -16.80
CA PRO A 114 31.78 -14.12 -16.33
C PRO A 114 32.08 -14.62 -14.91
N ILE A 115 31.06 -14.66 -14.06
CA ILE A 115 31.15 -15.19 -12.70
C ILE A 115 30.62 -16.63 -12.71
N SER A 116 31.39 -17.55 -12.14
CA SER A 116 30.98 -18.94 -11.95
C SER A 116 31.10 -19.29 -10.47
N MET A 117 30.00 -19.67 -9.85
CA MET A 117 29.94 -20.12 -8.45
C MET A 117 29.28 -21.49 -8.38
N ALA A 118 29.74 -22.34 -7.46
CA ALA A 118 29.08 -23.61 -7.20
C ALA A 118 27.66 -23.36 -6.65
N PRO A 119 26.64 -24.15 -7.06
CA PRO A 119 25.31 -24.04 -6.49
C PRO A 119 25.31 -24.22 -4.98
N TYR A 120 24.40 -23.52 -4.30
CA TYR A 120 24.21 -23.68 -2.87
C TYR A 120 23.80 -25.12 -2.53
N ARG A 121 24.31 -25.67 -1.43
CA ARG A 121 23.92 -27.01 -0.98
C ARG A 121 22.56 -26.94 -0.31
N MET A 122 21.53 -27.39 -1.02
CA MET A 122 20.16 -27.49 -0.52
C MET A 122 19.86 -28.90 -0.03
N SER A 123 19.06 -28.99 1.04
CA SER A 123 18.48 -30.22 1.53
C SER A 123 17.40 -30.75 0.56
N ALA A 124 16.99 -32.01 0.73
CA ALA A 124 15.94 -32.60 -0.10
C ALA A 124 14.57 -31.89 0.04
N SER A 125 14.29 -31.31 1.21
CA SER A 125 13.06 -30.53 1.45
C SER A 125 13.07 -29.22 0.69
N GLU A 126 14.16 -28.47 0.70
CA GLU A 126 14.28 -27.19 -0.02
C GLU A 126 14.23 -27.40 -1.54
N LEU A 127 14.86 -28.46 -2.04
CA LEU A 127 14.77 -28.82 -3.46
C LEU A 127 13.35 -29.18 -3.91
N LYS A 128 12.50 -29.66 -2.99
CA LYS A 128 11.10 -29.96 -3.30
C LYS A 128 10.26 -28.68 -3.46
N GLU A 129 10.63 -27.60 -2.79
CA GLU A 129 9.94 -26.30 -2.87
C GLU A 129 10.30 -25.51 -4.13
N LEU A 130 11.48 -25.76 -4.72
CA LEU A 130 11.92 -25.14 -5.98
C LEU A 130 11.35 -25.77 -7.25
N LYS A 131 10.49 -26.77 -7.11
CA LYS A 131 9.95 -27.54 -8.24
C LYS A 131 8.54 -27.09 -8.60
#